data_AF-A0A2V5NKH6-F1
#
_entry.id   AF-A0A2V5NKH6-F1
#
_cell.length_a   1.000
_cell.length_b   1.000
_cell.length_c   1.000
_cell.angle_alpha   90.00
_cell.angle_beta   90.00
_cell.angle_gamma   90.00
#
_symmetry.space_group_name_H-M   'P 1'
#
loop_
_entity.id
_entity.type
_entity.pdbx_description
1 polymer ?
#
loop_
_entity_poly.entity_id
_entity_poly.type
_entity_poly.pdbx_seq_one_letter_code
_entity_poly.pdbx_strand_id
1 'polypeptide(L)'
;MQLSEKDKMRIRSEELYREEVRRELANNTLPKSFPKRFLRWLGTPLGLWFLSAILLGSITEAYKTFQTKQVQERARADAEQAEERMRRELIRKLDAEIALRLNRVNDRVLAFAKDKLTTLDVEEAGRIVHYPEFRDRSMTSLMFELQGSLEKAEQKAVRVAMGKWFILQHWEAHKGFAQQHGGWDALSFFEPLLYDIYIERWRKDVDAIIEARK
;
A
#
# COMPACT_ATOMS: atom_id res chain seq x y z
N MET A 1 -46.32 75.03 53.35
CA MET A 1 -45.01 75.43 53.91
C MET A 1 -44.08 75.76 52.76
N GLN A 2 -43.66 77.02 52.64
CA GLN A 2 -42.58 77.37 51.72
C GLN A 2 -41.25 77.03 52.39
N LEU A 3 -40.40 76.28 51.69
CA LEU A 3 -39.04 76.00 52.14
C LEU A 3 -38.23 77.30 52.18
N SER A 4 -37.45 77.48 53.25
CA SER A 4 -36.48 78.56 53.36
C SER A 4 -35.52 78.52 52.17
N GLU A 5 -35.14 79.68 51.63
CA GLU A 5 -34.18 79.76 50.52
C GLU A 5 -32.85 79.06 50.86
N LYS A 6 -32.47 79.01 52.14
CA LYS A 6 -31.30 78.28 52.61
C LYS A 6 -31.42 76.77 52.39
N ASP A 7 -32.60 76.20 52.62
CA ASP A 7 -32.86 74.77 52.43
C ASP A 7 -32.91 74.42 50.94
N LYS A 8 -33.48 75.30 50.10
CA LYS A 8 -33.47 75.13 48.63
C LYS A 8 -32.05 75.10 48.08
N MET A 9 -31.17 76.01 48.54
CA MET A 9 -29.76 76.05 48.14
C MET A 9 -29.02 74.79 48.56
N ARG A 10 -29.27 74.30 49.79
CA ARG A 10 -28.69 73.04 50.28
C ARG A 10 -29.12 71.85 49.42
N ILE A 11 -30.42 71.69 49.19
CA ILE A 11 -30.97 70.59 48.37
C ILE A 11 -30.37 70.64 46.96
N ARG A 12 -30.29 71.82 46.34
CA ARG A 12 -29.70 71.98 45.00
C ARG A 12 -28.23 71.56 44.98
N SER A 13 -27.45 71.89 46.01
CA SER A 13 -26.05 71.46 46.11
C SER A 13 -25.89 69.94 46.31
N GLU A 14 -26.78 69.32 47.09
CA GLU A 14 -26.78 67.86 47.28
C GLU A 14 -27.18 67.11 46.00
N GLU A 15 -28.15 67.62 45.24
CA GLU A 15 -28.53 67.04 43.94
C GLU A 15 -27.40 67.12 42.92
N LEU A 16 -26.72 68.27 42.84
CA LEU A 16 -25.59 68.49 41.94
C LEU A 16 -24.44 67.52 42.26
N TYR A 17 -24.14 67.33 43.56
CA TYR A 17 -23.15 66.36 44.01
C TYR A 17 -23.54 64.91 43.66
N ARG A 18 -24.82 64.53 43.79
CA ARG A 18 -25.30 63.19 43.40
C ARG A 18 -25.16 62.94 41.90
N GLU A 19 -25.43 63.95 41.07
CA GLU A 19 -25.20 63.83 39.62
C GLU A 19 -23.72 63.68 39.28
N GLU A 20 -22.85 64.44 39.95
CA GLU A 20 -21.40 64.38 39.73
C GLU A 20 -20.83 63.01 40.08
N VAL A 21 -21.20 62.45 41.24
CA VAL A 21 -20.80 61.08 41.66
C VAL A 21 -21.32 60.02 40.69
N ARG A 22 -22.58 60.13 40.21
CA ARG A 22 -23.12 59.19 39.21
C ARG A 22 -22.36 59.27 37.89
N ARG A 23 -21.97 60.46 37.47
CA ARG A 23 -21.22 60.69 36.23
C ARG A 23 -19.79 60.15 36.34
N GLU A 24 -19.13 60.32 37.48
CA GLU A 24 -17.82 59.72 37.74
C GLU A 24 -17.88 58.19 37.78
N LEU A 25 -18.89 57.60 38.44
CA LEU A 25 -19.09 56.15 38.46
C LEU A 25 -19.38 55.61 37.04
N ALA A 26 -20.16 56.31 36.24
CA ALA A 26 -20.41 55.94 34.84
C ALA A 26 -19.14 56.04 33.97
N ASN A 27 -18.34 57.10 34.15
CA ASN A 27 -17.10 57.31 33.41
C ASN A 27 -15.98 56.35 33.82
N ASN A 28 -15.92 55.95 35.09
CA ASN A 28 -14.95 54.97 35.59
C ASN A 28 -15.33 53.52 35.26
N THR A 29 -16.62 53.22 35.06
CA THR A 29 -17.09 51.86 34.71
C THR A 29 -17.07 51.57 33.21
N LEU A 30 -16.96 52.58 32.34
CA LEU A 30 -16.85 52.37 30.90
C LEU A 30 -15.40 52.08 30.52
N PRO A 31 -15.07 50.83 30.11
CA PRO A 31 -13.71 50.52 29.70
C PRO A 31 -13.32 51.37 28.49
N LYS A 32 -12.24 52.15 28.63
CA LYS A 32 -11.64 52.93 27.53
C LYS A 32 -10.94 52.05 26.49
N SER A 33 -10.58 50.82 26.87
CA SER A 33 -9.85 49.88 26.01
C SER A 33 -10.79 48.95 25.25
N PHE A 34 -10.59 48.82 23.94
CA PHE A 34 -11.35 47.93 23.05
C PHE A 34 -11.45 46.47 23.56
N PRO A 35 -10.37 45.79 23.98
CA PRO A 35 -10.45 44.42 24.51
C PRO A 35 -11.37 44.30 25.74
N LYS A 36 -11.37 45.30 26.63
CA LYS A 36 -12.25 45.31 27.79
C LYS A 36 -13.72 45.49 27.41
N ARG A 37 -14.03 46.27 26.35
CA ARG A 37 -15.40 46.38 25.81
C ARG A 37 -15.86 45.06 25.20
N PHE A 38 -15.00 44.38 24.45
CA PHE A 38 -15.30 43.08 23.85
C PHE A 38 -15.53 41.99 24.92
N LEU A 39 -14.68 41.93 25.95
CA LEU A 39 -14.86 41.03 27.09
C LEU A 39 -16.18 41.29 27.83
N ARG A 40 -16.56 42.57 28.01
CA ARG A 40 -17.85 42.93 28.61
C ARG A 40 -19.04 42.49 27.75
N TRP A 41 -18.93 42.60 26.42
CA TRP A 41 -19.95 42.12 25.49
C TRP A 41 -20.10 40.58 25.55
N LEU A 42 -19.00 39.83 25.63
CA LEU A 42 -19.03 38.38 25.81
C LEU A 42 -19.73 37.93 27.11
N GLY A 43 -19.74 38.78 28.14
CA GLY A 43 -20.48 38.54 29.39
C GLY A 43 -21.99 38.83 29.31
N THR A 44 -22.49 39.38 28.20
CA THR A 44 -23.93 39.59 28.01
C THR A 44 -24.61 38.30 27.53
N PRO A 45 -25.93 38.11 27.75
CA PRO A 45 -26.66 36.94 27.26
C PRO A 45 -26.50 36.71 25.74
N LEU A 46 -26.47 37.79 24.95
CA LEU A 46 -26.25 37.71 23.51
C LEU A 46 -24.82 37.27 23.17
N GLY A 47 -23.82 37.78 23.89
CA GLY A 47 -22.42 37.38 23.73
C GLY A 47 -22.18 35.91 24.06
N LEU A 48 -22.78 35.42 25.16
CA LEU A 48 -22.73 34.01 25.55
C LEU A 48 -23.41 33.11 24.51
N TRP A 49 -24.56 33.54 23.98
CA TRP A 49 -25.24 32.81 22.90
C TRP A 49 -24.36 32.71 21.65
N PHE A 50 -23.75 33.82 21.23
CA PHE A 50 -22.85 33.84 20.08
C PHE A 50 -21.60 32.98 20.30
N LEU A 51 -20.98 33.05 21.50
CA LEU A 51 -19.84 32.21 21.86
C LEU A 51 -20.20 30.72 21.82
N SER A 52 -21.41 30.37 22.26
CA SER A 52 -21.91 28.99 22.21
C SER A 52 -22.11 28.52 20.76
N ALA A 53 -22.63 29.38 19.89
CA ALA A 53 -22.79 29.08 18.47
C ALA A 53 -21.43 28.84 17.79
N ILE A 54 -20.43 29.69 18.07
CA ILE A 54 -19.06 29.49 17.57
C ILE A 54 -18.50 28.17 18.10
N LEU A 55 -18.61 27.91 19.40
CA LEU A 55 -18.08 26.70 20.03
C LEU A 55 -18.68 25.44 19.41
N LEU A 56 -20.02 25.40 19.25
CA LEU A 56 -20.71 24.28 18.61
C LEU A 56 -20.31 24.13 17.14
N GLY A 57 -20.16 25.23 16.41
CA GLY A 57 -19.68 25.23 15.04
C GLY A 57 -18.27 24.63 14.93
N SER A 58 -17.35 25.08 15.79
CA SER A 58 -15.98 24.57 15.83
C SER A 58 -15.91 23.08 16.20
N ILE A 59 -16.70 22.64 17.18
CA ILE A 59 -16.78 21.21 17.56
C ILE A 59 -17.33 20.38 16.40
N THR A 60 -18.36 20.88 15.72
CA THR A 60 -18.97 20.18 14.57
C THR A 60 -17.98 20.03 13.42
N GLU A 61 -17.23 21.09 13.10
CA GLU A 61 -16.23 21.06 12.03
C GLU A 61 -15.04 20.16 12.38
N ALA A 62 -14.57 20.21 13.64
CA ALA A 62 -13.53 19.30 14.12
C ALA A 62 -13.98 17.84 14.04
N TYR A 63 -15.23 17.55 14.42
CA TYR A 63 -15.81 16.21 14.34
C TYR A 63 -15.92 15.72 12.89
N LYS A 64 -16.42 16.55 11.97
CA LYS A 64 -16.48 16.23 10.54
C LYS A 64 -15.10 15.96 9.95
N THR A 65 -14.12 16.77 10.30
CA THR A 65 -12.72 16.59 9.86
C THR A 65 -12.17 15.26 10.35
N PHE A 66 -12.41 14.92 11.63
CA PHE A 66 -11.99 13.65 12.20
C PHE A 66 -12.66 12.45 11.54
N GLN A 67 -13.97 12.52 11.31
CA GLN A 67 -14.73 11.47 10.63
C GLN A 67 -14.24 11.27 9.19
N THR A 68 -13.99 12.36 8.46
CA THR A 68 -13.49 12.31 7.08
C THR A 68 -12.12 11.66 7.00
N LYS A 69 -11.22 11.95 7.95
CA LYS A 69 -9.91 11.28 8.03
C LYS A 69 -10.04 9.77 8.24
N GLN A 70 -10.89 9.32 9.17
CA GLN A 70 -11.10 7.89 9.37
C GLN A 70 -11.68 7.19 8.13
N VAL A 71 -12.62 7.83 7.42
CA VAL A 71 -13.18 7.28 6.19
C VAL A 71 -12.11 7.18 5.10
N GLN A 72 -11.25 8.19 4.96
CA GLN A 72 -10.14 8.15 4.00
C GLN A 72 -9.10 7.08 4.35
N GLU A 73 -8.77 6.90 5.62
CA GLU A 73 -7.84 5.85 6.07
C GLU A 73 -8.40 4.45 5.78
N ARG A 74 -9.70 4.22 6.04
CA ARG A 74 -10.36 2.95 5.70
C ARG A 74 -10.38 2.70 4.20
N ALA A 75 -10.73 3.72 3.41
CA ALA A 75 -10.74 3.61 1.95
C ALA A 75 -9.35 3.29 1.37
N ARG A 76 -8.28 3.85 1.97
CA ARG A 76 -6.90 3.51 1.59
C ARG A 76 -6.55 2.07 1.95
N ALA A 77 -6.86 1.64 3.17
CA ALA A 77 -6.62 0.27 3.61
C ALA A 77 -7.38 -0.75 2.73
N ASP A 78 -8.63 -0.45 2.36
CA ASP A 78 -9.43 -1.31 1.48
C ASP A 78 -8.85 -1.36 0.05
N ALA A 79 -8.35 -0.23 -0.47
CA ALA A 79 -7.69 -0.17 -1.77
C ALA A 79 -6.37 -0.98 -1.78
N GLU A 80 -5.54 -0.83 -0.75
CA GLU A 80 -4.30 -1.61 -0.59
C GLU A 80 -4.60 -3.12 -0.52
N GLN A 81 -5.62 -3.53 0.25
CA GLN A 81 -6.04 -4.93 0.30
C GLN A 81 -6.55 -5.44 -1.06
N ALA A 82 -7.28 -4.61 -1.82
CA ALA A 82 -7.76 -4.99 -3.14
C ALA A 82 -6.59 -5.18 -4.12
N GLU A 83 -5.59 -4.29 -4.10
CA GLU A 83 -4.37 -4.41 -4.90
C GLU A 83 -3.57 -5.67 -4.54
N GLU A 84 -3.42 -5.96 -3.25
CA GLU A 84 -2.76 -7.19 -2.80
C GLU A 84 -3.49 -8.45 -3.29
N ARG A 85 -4.83 -8.47 -3.24
CA ARG A 85 -5.62 -9.61 -3.73
C ARG A 85 -5.41 -9.80 -5.22
N MET A 86 -5.49 -8.73 -6.02
CA MET A 86 -5.24 -8.78 -7.46
C MET A 86 -3.82 -9.28 -7.78
N ARG A 87 -2.82 -8.82 -7.02
CA ARG A 87 -1.42 -9.28 -7.19
C ARG A 87 -1.26 -10.76 -6.86
N ARG A 88 -1.85 -11.25 -5.77
CA ARG A 88 -1.81 -12.68 -5.40
C ARG A 88 -2.50 -13.55 -6.44
N GLU A 89 -3.64 -13.10 -6.97
CA GLU A 89 -4.33 -13.81 -8.05
C GLU A 89 -3.48 -13.87 -9.32
N LEU A 90 -2.84 -12.76 -9.71
CA LEU A 90 -1.93 -12.73 -10.86
C LEU A 90 -0.78 -13.72 -10.68
N ILE A 91 -0.11 -13.70 -9.52
CA ILE A 91 0.99 -14.64 -9.20
C ILE A 91 0.51 -16.08 -9.34
N ARG A 92 -0.65 -16.41 -8.73
CA ARG A 92 -1.23 -17.76 -8.81
C ARG A 92 -1.50 -18.19 -10.24
N LYS A 93 -2.00 -17.30 -11.09
CA LYS A 93 -2.25 -17.60 -12.51
C LYS A 93 -0.94 -17.83 -13.27
N LEU A 94 0.08 -17.00 -13.03
CA LEU A 94 1.40 -17.13 -13.64
C LEU A 94 2.08 -18.44 -13.23
N ASP A 95 2.06 -18.79 -11.95
CA ASP A 95 2.63 -20.03 -11.43
C ASP A 95 1.97 -21.26 -12.07
N ALA A 96 0.63 -21.24 -12.18
CA ALA A 96 -0.11 -22.29 -12.86
C ALA A 96 0.32 -22.40 -14.33
N GLU A 97 0.31 -21.30 -15.09
CA GLU A 97 0.68 -21.34 -16.52
C GLU A 97 2.14 -21.77 -16.73
N ILE A 98 3.07 -21.35 -15.87
CA ILE A 98 4.48 -21.78 -15.92
C ILE A 98 4.58 -23.27 -15.62
N ALA A 99 3.92 -23.78 -14.57
CA ALA A 99 3.91 -25.21 -14.26
C ALA A 99 3.36 -26.04 -15.43
N LEU A 100 2.30 -25.58 -16.08
CA LEU A 100 1.72 -26.24 -17.25
C LEU A 100 2.68 -26.31 -18.43
N ARG A 101 3.37 -25.21 -18.73
CA ARG A 101 4.35 -25.16 -19.83
C ARG A 101 5.59 -25.98 -19.52
N LEU A 102 6.05 -25.98 -18.27
CA LEU A 102 7.15 -26.84 -17.82
C LEU A 102 6.77 -28.31 -17.94
N ASN A 103 5.56 -28.69 -17.52
CA ASN A 103 5.08 -30.07 -17.68
C ASN A 103 5.03 -30.48 -19.14
N ARG A 104 4.54 -29.63 -20.05
CA ARG A 104 4.57 -29.94 -21.51
C ARG A 104 5.98 -30.14 -22.06
N VAL A 105 6.95 -29.36 -21.58
CA VAL A 105 8.35 -29.52 -22.00
C VAL A 105 8.91 -30.81 -21.42
N ASN A 106 8.62 -31.10 -20.15
CA ASN A 106 9.00 -32.34 -19.51
C ASN A 106 8.37 -33.54 -20.21
N ASP A 107 7.10 -33.48 -20.61
CA ASP A 107 6.41 -34.53 -21.35
C ASP A 107 7.02 -34.72 -22.75
N ARG A 108 7.47 -33.66 -23.41
CA ARG A 108 8.20 -33.77 -24.69
C ARG A 108 9.59 -34.37 -24.51
N VAL A 109 10.31 -33.97 -23.46
CA VAL A 109 11.63 -34.52 -23.12
C VAL A 109 11.49 -35.98 -22.71
N LEU A 110 10.49 -36.30 -21.89
CA LEU A 110 10.16 -37.65 -21.47
C LEU A 110 9.66 -38.47 -22.65
N ALA A 111 8.80 -37.96 -23.54
CA ALA A 111 8.36 -38.65 -24.75
C ALA A 111 9.52 -38.89 -25.72
N PHE A 112 10.43 -37.93 -25.87
CA PHE A 112 11.67 -38.10 -26.62
C PHE A 112 12.59 -39.15 -25.97
N ALA A 113 12.64 -39.19 -24.64
CA ALA A 113 13.35 -40.23 -23.90
C ALA A 113 12.62 -41.59 -23.95
N LYS A 114 11.29 -41.59 -24.01
CA LYS A 114 10.40 -42.77 -24.06
C LYS A 114 10.35 -43.42 -25.43
N ASP A 115 10.49 -42.63 -26.50
CA ASP A 115 10.76 -43.13 -27.85
C ASP A 115 12.07 -43.96 -27.89
N LYS A 116 12.90 -43.86 -26.83
CA LYS A 116 14.02 -44.77 -26.53
C LYS A 116 13.84 -45.69 -25.31
N LEU A 117 12.82 -45.52 -24.48
CA LEU A 117 12.54 -46.37 -23.31
C LEU A 117 11.03 -46.54 -23.10
N THR A 118 10.54 -47.73 -23.42
CA THR A 118 9.14 -48.13 -23.30
C THR A 118 8.55 -47.94 -21.89
N THR A 119 7.31 -47.44 -21.91
CA THR A 119 6.22 -47.56 -20.89
C THR A 119 6.41 -46.94 -19.51
N LEU A 120 5.67 -45.86 -19.27
CA LEU A 120 5.25 -45.41 -17.93
C LEU A 120 3.93 -44.63 -18.08
N ASP A 121 2.87 -45.07 -17.43
CA ASP A 121 1.54 -44.50 -17.57
C ASP A 121 1.44 -43.13 -16.85
N VAL A 122 0.94 -42.10 -17.52
CA VAL A 122 0.81 -40.72 -17.01
C VAL A 122 -0.66 -40.32 -17.05
N GLU A 123 -1.48 -41.00 -16.24
CA GLU A 123 -2.92 -40.73 -16.17
C GLU A 123 -3.31 -39.64 -15.15
N GLU A 124 -2.33 -39.03 -14.46
CA GLU A 124 -2.60 -38.15 -13.31
C GLU A 124 -2.33 -36.65 -13.55
N ALA A 125 -2.30 -36.19 -14.80
CA ALA A 125 -2.27 -34.76 -15.12
C ALA A 125 -3.69 -34.16 -15.03
N GLY A 126 -4.12 -33.91 -13.80
CA GLY A 126 -5.39 -33.27 -13.47
C GLY A 126 -5.64 -31.97 -14.25
N ARG A 127 -6.93 -31.68 -14.51
CA ARG A 127 -7.46 -30.58 -15.33
C ARG A 127 -6.57 -29.33 -15.34
N ILE A 128 -5.77 -29.26 -16.39
CA ILE A 128 -4.89 -28.14 -16.73
C ILE A 128 -5.77 -26.95 -17.15
N VAL A 129 -5.85 -25.93 -16.29
CA VAL A 129 -6.60 -24.69 -16.58
C VAL A 129 -5.70 -23.77 -17.39
N HIS A 130 -5.98 -23.63 -18.69
CA HIS A 130 -5.32 -22.64 -19.55
C HIS A 130 -5.92 -21.26 -19.36
N TYR A 131 -5.07 -20.26 -19.10
CA TYR A 131 -5.47 -18.86 -19.04
C TYR A 131 -5.33 -18.22 -20.43
N PRO A 132 -6.44 -17.85 -21.12
CA PRO A 132 -6.39 -17.34 -22.49
C PRO A 132 -5.59 -16.04 -22.61
N GLU A 133 -5.53 -15.23 -21.56
CA GLU A 133 -4.76 -13.97 -21.51
C GLU A 133 -3.24 -14.14 -21.69
N PHE A 134 -2.70 -15.34 -21.47
CA PHE A 134 -1.26 -15.61 -21.61
C PHE A 134 -0.91 -16.40 -22.88
N ARG A 135 -1.90 -16.69 -23.74
CA ARG A 135 -1.73 -17.55 -24.92
C ARG A 135 -0.63 -17.05 -25.85
N ASP A 136 -0.58 -15.74 -26.08
CA ASP A 136 0.35 -15.13 -27.05
C ASP A 136 1.67 -14.69 -26.41
N ARG A 137 1.85 -14.91 -25.10
CA ARG A 137 3.06 -14.50 -24.38
C ARG A 137 4.10 -15.61 -24.35
N SER A 138 5.37 -15.24 -24.53
CA SER A 138 6.49 -16.18 -24.43
C SER A 138 6.73 -16.60 -22.98
N MET A 139 7.29 -17.80 -22.77
CA MET A 139 7.64 -18.29 -21.43
C MET A 139 8.59 -17.33 -20.70
N THR A 140 9.57 -16.78 -21.43
CA THR A 140 10.51 -15.78 -20.91
C THR A 140 9.78 -14.52 -20.43
N SER A 141 8.80 -14.03 -21.20
CA SER A 141 7.97 -12.88 -20.79
C SER A 141 7.19 -13.15 -19.50
N LEU A 142 6.61 -14.36 -19.36
CA LEU A 142 5.87 -14.75 -18.15
C LEU A 142 6.79 -14.87 -16.93
N MET A 143 7.98 -15.45 -17.10
CA MET A 143 8.95 -15.57 -15.99
C MET A 143 9.49 -14.21 -15.55
N PHE A 144 9.70 -13.26 -16.46
CA PHE A 144 10.10 -11.89 -16.08
C PHE A 144 9.00 -11.15 -15.32
N GLU A 145 7.75 -11.29 -15.74
CA GLU A 145 6.61 -10.70 -15.03
C GLU A 145 6.41 -11.35 -13.65
N LEU A 146 6.56 -12.67 -13.55
CA LEU A 146 6.57 -13.36 -12.27
C LEU A 146 7.69 -12.82 -11.36
N GLN A 147 8.92 -12.70 -11.89
CA GLN A 147 10.02 -12.12 -11.12
C GLN A 147 9.72 -10.68 -10.65
N GLY A 148 9.14 -9.84 -11.50
CA GLY A 148 8.74 -8.47 -11.13
C GLY A 148 7.63 -8.42 -10.07
N SER A 149 6.78 -9.46 -10.04
CA SER A 149 5.64 -9.55 -9.13
C SER A 149 5.99 -10.14 -7.76
N LEU A 150 7.13 -10.80 -7.59
CA LEU A 150 7.55 -11.44 -6.34
C LEU A 150 8.41 -10.54 -5.44
N GLU A 151 8.49 -10.89 -4.16
CA GLU A 151 9.41 -10.27 -3.20
C GLU A 151 10.88 -10.58 -3.54
N LYS A 152 11.79 -9.68 -3.17
CA LYS A 152 13.23 -9.80 -3.52
C LYS A 152 13.86 -11.14 -3.10
N ALA A 153 13.41 -11.72 -1.98
CA ALA A 153 13.89 -13.01 -1.49
C ALA A 153 13.55 -14.16 -2.45
N GLU A 154 12.36 -14.13 -3.07
CA GLU A 154 11.85 -15.19 -3.94
C GLU A 154 12.31 -15.03 -5.40
N GLN A 155 12.68 -13.81 -5.81
CA GLN A 155 13.18 -13.53 -7.15
C GLN A 155 14.41 -14.35 -7.54
N LYS A 156 15.25 -14.77 -6.57
CA LYS A 156 16.43 -15.61 -6.83
C LYS A 156 16.01 -16.95 -7.45
N ALA A 157 14.95 -17.58 -6.93
CA ALA A 157 14.46 -18.86 -7.43
C ALA A 157 13.97 -18.75 -8.88
N VAL A 158 13.20 -17.72 -9.20
CA VAL A 158 12.72 -17.47 -10.58
C VAL A 158 13.87 -17.18 -11.53
N ARG A 159 14.90 -16.43 -11.10
CA ARG A 159 16.09 -16.17 -11.92
C ARG A 159 16.88 -17.44 -12.24
N VAL A 160 17.01 -18.34 -11.26
CA VAL A 160 17.62 -19.66 -11.48
C VAL A 160 16.78 -20.49 -12.46
N ALA A 161 15.45 -20.50 -12.31
CA ALA A 161 14.56 -21.20 -13.22
C ALA A 161 14.64 -20.65 -14.65
N MET A 162 14.70 -19.32 -14.84
CA MET A 162 14.91 -18.69 -16.14
C MET A 162 16.24 -19.08 -16.78
N GLY A 163 17.33 -19.11 -16.00
CA GLY A 163 18.64 -19.56 -16.49
C GLY A 163 18.57 -21.00 -17.01
N LYS A 164 17.91 -21.89 -16.27
CA LYS A 164 17.69 -23.29 -16.68
C LYS A 164 16.85 -23.39 -17.95
N TRP A 165 15.74 -22.66 -18.02
CA TRP A 165 14.89 -22.63 -19.20
C TRP A 165 15.64 -22.16 -20.45
N PHE A 166 16.47 -21.11 -20.30
CA PHE A 166 17.29 -20.59 -21.38
C PHE A 166 18.28 -21.63 -21.89
N ILE A 167 18.98 -22.32 -20.98
CA ILE A 167 19.91 -23.41 -21.34
C ILE A 167 19.15 -24.52 -22.08
N LEU A 168 17.99 -24.95 -21.58
CA LEU A 168 17.19 -26.02 -22.21
C LEU A 168 16.71 -25.64 -23.62
N GLN A 169 16.30 -24.39 -23.83
CA GLN A 169 15.87 -23.92 -25.17
C GLN A 169 17.02 -23.91 -26.17
N HIS A 170 18.23 -23.54 -25.74
CA HIS A 170 19.39 -23.42 -26.61
C HIS A 170 20.18 -24.74 -26.71
N TRP A 171 19.89 -25.71 -25.87
CA TRP A 171 20.55 -27.02 -25.85
C TRP A 171 20.45 -27.75 -27.20
N GLU A 172 19.30 -27.68 -27.87
CA GLU A 172 19.10 -28.25 -29.21
C GLU A 172 19.97 -27.55 -30.27
N ALA A 173 20.08 -26.22 -30.21
CA ALA A 173 20.96 -25.46 -31.10
C ALA A 173 22.44 -25.80 -30.85
N HIS A 174 22.82 -25.99 -29.59
CA HIS A 174 24.17 -26.40 -29.21
C HIS A 174 24.50 -27.83 -29.66
N LYS A 175 23.54 -28.77 -29.63
CA LYS A 175 23.72 -30.11 -30.19
C LYS A 175 23.97 -30.08 -31.69
N GLY A 176 23.16 -29.32 -32.44
CA GLY A 176 23.33 -29.17 -33.90
C GLY A 176 24.70 -28.59 -34.27
N PHE A 177 25.15 -27.60 -33.51
CA PHE A 177 26.49 -27.02 -33.66
C PHE A 177 27.61 -28.04 -33.37
N ALA A 178 27.51 -28.79 -32.26
CA ALA A 178 28.49 -29.82 -31.90
C ALA A 178 28.57 -30.95 -32.94
N GLN A 179 27.43 -31.29 -33.56
CA GLN A 179 27.36 -32.32 -34.59
C GLN A 179 27.99 -31.88 -35.92
N GLN A 180 27.89 -30.59 -36.28
CA GLN A 180 28.53 -30.02 -37.48
C GLN A 180 30.04 -29.83 -37.33
N HIS A 181 30.54 -29.60 -36.11
CA HIS A 181 31.95 -29.29 -35.85
C HIS A 181 32.80 -30.47 -35.35
N GLY A 182 32.32 -31.70 -35.54
CA GLY A 182 33.20 -32.87 -35.54
C GLY A 182 33.51 -33.51 -34.18
N GLY A 183 32.61 -33.43 -33.19
CA GLY A 183 32.69 -34.36 -32.06
C GLY A 183 31.97 -33.95 -30.78
N TRP A 184 31.47 -34.96 -30.07
CA TRP A 184 30.95 -34.87 -28.70
C TRP A 184 32.00 -34.36 -27.68
N ASP A 185 33.28 -34.25 -28.06
CA ASP A 185 34.36 -33.66 -27.27
C ASP A 185 34.17 -32.16 -26.98
N ALA A 186 33.39 -31.44 -27.80
CA ALA A 186 33.01 -30.06 -27.48
C ALA A 186 31.91 -30.00 -26.40
N LEU A 187 31.04 -31.01 -26.32
CA LEU A 187 29.99 -31.12 -25.32
C LEU A 187 30.53 -31.57 -23.95
N SER A 188 31.56 -32.44 -23.93
CA SER A 188 32.25 -32.85 -22.70
C SER A 188 32.99 -31.69 -22.01
N PHE A 189 33.24 -30.58 -22.71
CA PHE A 189 33.74 -29.34 -22.10
C PHE A 189 32.64 -28.58 -21.34
N PHE A 190 31.38 -28.65 -21.81
CA PHE A 190 30.24 -27.98 -21.19
C PHE A 190 29.51 -28.86 -20.16
N GLU A 191 29.56 -30.18 -20.29
CA GLU A 191 28.88 -31.11 -19.38
C GLU A 191 29.32 -30.96 -17.92
N PRO A 192 30.63 -31.01 -17.55
CA PRO A 192 31.05 -30.82 -16.16
C PRO A 192 30.75 -29.41 -15.66
N LEU A 193 30.86 -28.42 -16.53
CA LEU A 193 30.65 -27.00 -16.20
C LEU A 193 29.16 -26.69 -15.96
N LEU A 194 28.25 -27.36 -16.67
CA LEU A 194 26.81 -27.26 -16.45
C LEU A 194 26.36 -28.18 -15.31
N TYR A 195 26.93 -29.38 -15.17
CA TYR A 195 26.54 -30.36 -14.16
C TYR A 195 27.03 -29.94 -12.77
N ASP A 196 28.31 -29.61 -12.59
CA ASP A 196 28.87 -29.25 -11.27
C ASP A 196 28.40 -27.87 -10.81
N ILE A 197 28.32 -26.89 -11.70
CA ILE A 197 27.92 -25.53 -11.30
C ILE A 197 26.41 -25.44 -11.05
N TYR A 198 25.58 -26.12 -11.84
CA TYR A 198 24.13 -26.00 -11.69
C TYR A 198 23.50 -27.07 -10.81
N ILE A 199 23.94 -28.34 -10.81
CA ILE A 199 23.25 -29.39 -10.04
C ILE A 199 23.67 -29.36 -8.56
N GLU A 200 24.96 -29.25 -8.23
CA GLU A 200 25.38 -29.13 -6.83
C GLU A 200 24.85 -27.84 -6.18
N ARG A 201 24.91 -26.73 -6.90
CA ARG A 201 24.40 -25.45 -6.41
C ARG A 201 22.88 -25.44 -6.31
N TRP A 202 22.18 -26.10 -7.24
CA TRP A 202 20.74 -26.29 -7.16
C TRP A 202 20.35 -27.17 -5.98
N ARG A 203 21.08 -28.25 -5.72
CA ARG A 203 20.82 -29.12 -4.56
C ARG A 203 20.93 -28.32 -3.26
N LYS A 204 22.02 -27.54 -3.10
CA LYS A 204 22.22 -26.65 -1.95
C LYS A 204 21.14 -25.57 -1.83
N ASP A 205 20.77 -24.92 -2.93
CA ASP A 205 19.76 -23.86 -2.91
C ASP A 205 18.34 -24.41 -2.63
N VAL A 206 18.01 -25.61 -3.13
CA VAL A 206 16.72 -26.28 -2.87
C VAL A 206 16.65 -26.77 -1.43
N ASP A 207 17.70 -27.41 -0.93
CA ASP A 207 17.77 -27.88 0.45
C ASP A 207 17.62 -26.70 1.43
N ALA A 208 18.27 -25.55 1.14
CA ALA A 208 18.15 -24.33 1.93
C ALA A 208 16.72 -23.72 1.90
N ILE A 209 16.03 -23.76 0.76
CA ILE A 209 14.65 -23.28 0.65
C ILE A 209 13.66 -24.21 1.39
N ILE A 210 13.87 -25.53 1.32
CA ILE A 210 13.07 -26.52 2.05
C ILE A 210 13.28 -26.35 3.56
N GLU A 211 14.50 -26.10 4.01
CA GLU A 211 14.84 -25.89 5.41
C GLU A 211 14.27 -24.57 5.96
N ALA A 212 14.30 -23.49 5.16
CA ALA A 212 13.71 -22.20 5.54
C ALA A 212 12.18 -22.18 5.61
N ARG A 213 11.50 -23.20 5.06
CA ARG A 213 10.03 -23.34 5.10
C ARG A 213 9.54 -24.28 6.20
N LYS A 214 10.43 -24.96 6.92
CA LYS A 214 10.11 -25.77 8.11
C LYS A 214 10.17 -24.90 9.36
#